data_AF-A0A673JX40-F1
#
_entry.id   AF-A0A673JX40-F1
#
_cell.length_a   1.000
_cell.length_b   1.000
_cell.length_c   1.000
_cell.angle_alpha   90.00
_cell.angle_beta   90.00
_cell.angle_gamma   90.00
#
_symmetry.space_group_name_H-M   'P 1'
#
loop_
_entity.id
_entity.type
_entity.pdbx_description
1 polymer ?
#
loop_
_entity_poly.entity_id
_entity_poly.type
_entity_poly.pdbx_seq_one_letter_code
_entity_poly.pdbx_strand_id
1 'polypeptide(L)'
;MAAPSGGGDTGIGNDQIIALGSALLNNFVYERVRRHGHSEAEVTRSQLDGVELCDPNHKRLGQCLQQIGDELDGNVHLQSMVNDPALQPTQEVFMKVAREIFSDGKFNWGRVVALFYFACRLVIKAITTRIPDIIRTIISWTMSYIQEHVINWIREQGGWEGIRSYFGTPTWQTIGVFLAGVLTTVLVIRKM
;
A
#
# COMPACT_ATOMS: atom_id res chain seq x y z
N MET A 1 -1.01 52.16 -6.49
CA MET A 1 -1.14 50.82 -7.10
C MET A 1 -0.27 49.87 -6.32
N ALA A 2 -0.85 48.85 -5.69
CA ALA A 2 -0.10 47.72 -5.14
C ALA A 2 -1.01 46.50 -5.29
N ALA A 3 -0.70 45.64 -6.26
CA ALA A 3 -1.29 44.31 -6.36
C ALA A 3 -0.51 43.39 -5.39
N PRO A 4 -1.17 42.55 -4.59
CA PRO A 4 -0.48 41.44 -3.97
C PRO A 4 -0.36 40.33 -5.01
N SER A 5 0.86 40.03 -5.40
CA SER A 5 1.23 38.84 -6.16
C SER A 5 0.93 37.61 -5.31
N GLY A 6 -0.28 37.05 -5.45
CA GLY A 6 -0.61 35.72 -4.98
C GLY A 6 0.13 34.70 -5.85
N GLY A 7 1.33 34.31 -5.43
CA GLY A 7 2.01 33.14 -5.97
C GLY A 7 1.14 31.92 -5.71
N GLY A 8 0.44 31.46 -6.74
CA GLY A 8 -0.21 30.16 -6.71
C GLY A 8 0.85 29.10 -6.54
N ASP A 9 0.89 28.50 -5.34
CA ASP A 9 1.62 27.26 -5.09
C ASP A 9 1.06 26.22 -6.07
N THR A 10 1.81 25.97 -7.13
CA THR A 10 1.54 24.92 -8.12
C THR A 10 2.10 23.58 -7.63
N GLY A 11 2.24 23.43 -6.31
CA GLY A 11 2.51 22.16 -5.66
C GLY A 11 1.29 21.24 -5.78
N ILE A 12 1.54 19.96 -6.06
CA ILE A 12 0.51 18.92 -5.95
C ILE A 12 0.00 18.94 -4.51
N GLY A 13 -1.27 19.28 -4.34
CA GLY A 13 -1.89 19.37 -3.02
C GLY A 13 -1.89 18.01 -2.32
N ASN A 14 -1.69 18.01 -1.00
CA ASN A 14 -1.74 16.81 -0.17
C ASN A 14 -3.02 15.99 -0.42
N ASP A 15 -4.15 16.64 -0.65
CA ASP A 15 -5.43 16.00 -0.96
C ASP A 15 -5.39 15.22 -2.28
N GLN A 16 -4.70 15.75 -3.31
CA GLN A 16 -4.52 15.06 -4.59
C GLN A 16 -3.61 13.84 -4.43
N ILE A 17 -2.54 13.95 -3.62
CA ILE A 17 -1.66 12.84 -3.29
C ILE A 17 -2.44 11.74 -2.58
N ILE A 18 -3.25 12.08 -1.57
CA ILE A 18 -4.04 11.09 -0.83
C ILE A 18 -5.12 10.48 -1.72
N ALA A 19 -5.81 11.27 -2.54
CA ALA A 19 -6.82 10.77 -3.47
C ALA A 19 -6.22 9.75 -4.46
N LEU A 20 -5.08 10.07 -5.07
CA LEU A 20 -4.40 9.15 -5.99
C LEU A 20 -3.85 7.92 -5.27
N GLY A 21 -3.27 8.08 -4.08
CA GLY A 21 -2.78 6.94 -3.29
C GLY A 21 -3.90 5.97 -2.92
N SER A 22 -5.06 6.48 -2.53
CA SER A 22 -6.26 5.68 -2.25
C SER A 22 -6.75 4.97 -3.50
N ALA A 23 -6.81 5.67 -4.64
CA ALA A 23 -7.17 5.07 -5.94
C ALA A 23 -6.24 3.91 -6.33
N LEU A 24 -4.92 4.11 -6.18
CA LEU A 24 -3.90 3.10 -6.48
C LEU A 24 -4.04 1.89 -5.55
N LEU A 25 -4.22 2.10 -4.25
CA LEU A 25 -4.39 1.02 -3.29
C LEU A 25 -5.68 0.24 -3.53
N ASN A 26 -6.80 0.92 -3.79
CA ASN A 26 -8.08 0.28 -4.13
C ASN A 26 -7.96 -0.57 -5.39
N ASN A 27 -7.38 -0.02 -6.46
CA ASN A 27 -7.13 -0.78 -7.69
C ASN A 27 -6.20 -1.97 -7.42
N PHE A 28 -5.16 -1.76 -6.62
CA PHE A 28 -4.19 -2.78 -6.28
C PHE A 28 -4.84 -3.99 -5.60
N VAL A 29 -5.63 -3.73 -4.56
CA VAL A 29 -6.37 -4.73 -3.78
C VAL A 29 -7.42 -5.42 -4.64
N TYR A 30 -8.23 -4.67 -5.39
CA TYR A 30 -9.31 -5.21 -6.21
C TYR A 30 -8.78 -6.23 -7.23
N GLU A 31 -7.77 -5.86 -8.02
CA GLU A 31 -7.22 -6.75 -9.04
C GLU A 31 -6.60 -8.02 -8.44
N ARG A 32 -5.98 -7.91 -7.26
CA ARG A 32 -5.40 -9.07 -6.56
C ARG A 32 -6.47 -10.02 -6.03
N VAL A 33 -7.49 -9.50 -5.35
CA VAL A 33 -8.60 -10.33 -4.86
C VAL A 33 -9.30 -11.02 -6.04
N ARG A 34 -9.51 -10.29 -7.14
CA ARG A 34 -10.09 -10.84 -8.38
C ARG A 34 -9.26 -11.99 -8.95
N ARG A 35 -7.93 -11.86 -8.99
CA ARG A 35 -7.01 -12.89 -9.49
C ARG A 35 -6.95 -14.13 -8.61
N HIS A 36 -7.09 -13.98 -7.28
CA HIS A 36 -7.10 -15.11 -6.34
C HIS A 36 -8.42 -15.91 -6.32
N GLY A 37 -9.41 -15.57 -7.16
CA GLY A 37 -10.55 -16.45 -7.43
C GLY A 37 -11.58 -16.55 -6.30
N HIS A 38 -11.58 -15.63 -5.34
CA HIS A 38 -12.63 -15.59 -4.33
C HIS A 38 -13.94 -15.11 -4.97
N SER A 39 -15.04 -15.85 -4.80
CA SER A 39 -16.41 -15.42 -5.15
C SER A 39 -16.83 -14.09 -4.50
N GLU A 40 -16.00 -13.53 -3.62
CA GLU A 40 -16.16 -12.27 -2.90
C GLU A 40 -15.54 -11.05 -3.63
N ALA A 41 -15.07 -11.22 -4.86
CA ALA A 41 -14.61 -10.10 -5.70
C ALA A 41 -15.69 -9.01 -5.88
N GLU A 42 -16.97 -9.40 -5.89
CA GLU A 42 -18.10 -8.46 -5.94
C GLU A 42 -18.27 -7.67 -4.64
N VAL A 43 -18.04 -8.30 -3.48
CA VAL A 43 -18.04 -7.65 -2.16
C VAL A 43 -16.89 -6.66 -2.06
N THR A 44 -15.73 -7.05 -2.57
CA THR A 44 -14.56 -6.18 -2.63
C THR A 44 -14.81 -4.98 -3.56
N ARG A 45 -15.50 -5.19 -4.70
CA ARG A 45 -15.84 -4.10 -5.63
C ARG A 45 -16.86 -3.10 -5.06
N SER A 46 -17.80 -3.54 -4.22
CA SER A 46 -18.76 -2.63 -3.60
C SER A 46 -18.17 -1.89 -2.39
N GLN A 47 -17.15 -2.47 -1.75
CA GLN A 47 -16.47 -1.88 -0.60
C GLN A 47 -15.27 -1.00 -0.96
N LEU A 48 -14.60 -1.25 -2.08
CA LEU A 48 -13.61 -0.33 -2.63
C LEU A 48 -14.37 0.58 -3.60
N ASP A 49 -14.33 1.91 -3.44
CA ASP A 49 -15.20 2.87 -4.16
C ASP A 49 -14.99 2.96 -5.68
N GLY A 50 -14.96 1.83 -6.39
CA GLY A 50 -14.98 1.73 -7.84
C GLY A 50 -13.99 2.65 -8.54
N VAL A 51 -12.84 2.96 -7.93
CA VAL A 51 -11.97 4.01 -8.45
C VAL A 51 -11.24 3.45 -9.66
N GLU A 52 -11.86 3.65 -10.82
CA GLU A 52 -11.21 3.44 -12.10
C GLU A 52 -10.11 4.48 -12.23
N LEU A 53 -8.88 4.00 -12.41
CA LEU A 53 -7.76 4.85 -12.76
C LEU A 53 -8.03 5.35 -14.18
N CYS A 54 -8.61 6.54 -14.34
CA CYS A 54 -8.99 7.06 -15.65
C CYS A 54 -7.78 7.51 -16.49
N ASP A 55 -6.78 8.09 -15.83
CA ASP A 55 -5.58 8.61 -16.49
C ASP A 55 -4.63 7.49 -16.96
N PRO A 56 -4.09 7.54 -18.20
CA PRO A 56 -3.17 6.54 -18.71
C PRO A 56 -1.90 6.34 -17.86
N ASN A 57 -1.36 7.39 -17.24
CA ASN A 57 -0.19 7.30 -16.36
C ASN A 57 -0.57 6.62 -15.05
N HIS A 58 -1.72 6.96 -14.47
CA HIS A 58 -2.22 6.27 -13.28
C HIS A 58 -2.47 4.78 -13.55
N LYS A 59 -3.01 4.41 -14.71
CA LYS A 59 -3.15 3.00 -15.12
C LYS A 59 -1.80 2.28 -15.18
N ARG A 60 -0.77 2.93 -15.75
CA ARG A 60 0.59 2.37 -15.81
C ARG A 60 1.20 2.22 -14.42
N LEU A 61 0.97 3.17 -13.50
CA LEU A 61 1.37 3.04 -12.10
C LEU A 61 0.68 1.84 -11.43
N GLY A 62 -0.64 1.71 -11.60
CA GLY A 62 -1.39 0.56 -11.09
C GLY A 62 -0.83 -0.77 -11.62
N GLN A 63 -0.53 -0.85 -12.92
CA GLN A 63 0.10 -2.02 -13.54
C GLN A 63 1.50 -2.32 -12.96
N CYS A 64 2.32 -1.30 -12.73
CA CYS A 64 3.64 -1.46 -12.09
C CYS A 64 3.49 -2.05 -10.67
N LEU A 65 2.54 -1.53 -9.88
CA LEU A 65 2.24 -2.07 -8.55
C LEU A 65 1.80 -3.53 -8.63
N GLN A 66 0.95 -3.89 -9.59
CA GLN A 66 0.55 -5.29 -9.81
C GLN A 66 1.75 -6.20 -10.07
N GLN A 67 2.66 -5.80 -10.97
CA GLN A 67 3.87 -6.57 -11.27
C GLN A 67 4.75 -6.78 -10.04
N ILE A 68 4.99 -5.73 -9.24
CA ILE A 68 5.77 -5.85 -8.00
C ILE A 68 5.08 -6.79 -7.03
N GLY A 69 3.76 -6.69 -6.92
CA GLY A 69 2.99 -7.62 -6.11
C GLY A 69 3.18 -9.07 -6.58
N ASP A 70 3.12 -9.33 -7.89
CA ASP A 70 3.21 -10.69 -8.45
C ASP A 70 4.59 -11.31 -8.11
N GLU A 71 5.65 -10.50 -8.16
CA GLU A 71 7.01 -10.88 -7.70
C GLU A 71 7.06 -11.17 -6.19
N LEU A 72 6.40 -10.36 -5.36
CA LEU A 72 6.31 -10.57 -3.91
C LEU A 72 5.51 -11.84 -3.56
N ASP A 73 4.48 -12.16 -4.35
CA ASP A 73 3.73 -13.41 -4.21
C ASP A 73 4.58 -14.65 -4.50
N GLY A 74 5.55 -14.54 -5.41
CA GLY A 74 6.52 -15.60 -5.70
C GLY A 74 7.51 -15.88 -4.56
N ASN A 75 7.66 -14.98 -3.59
CA ASN A 75 8.59 -15.16 -2.47
C ASN A 75 8.00 -16.07 -1.39
N VAL A 76 8.34 -17.36 -1.43
CA VAL A 76 7.84 -18.40 -0.50
C VAL A 76 8.03 -18.05 0.98
N HIS A 77 9.17 -17.45 1.34
CA HIS A 77 9.46 -17.09 2.73
C HIS A 77 8.54 -15.96 3.21
N LEU A 78 8.38 -14.92 2.39
CA LEU A 78 7.42 -13.85 2.64
C LEU A 78 6.01 -14.42 2.76
N GLN A 79 5.60 -15.30 1.84
CA GLN A 79 4.30 -15.97 1.85
C GLN A 79 4.03 -16.72 3.15
N SER A 80 5.03 -17.41 3.69
CA SER A 80 4.90 -18.11 4.97
C SER A 80 4.61 -17.14 6.13
N MET A 81 5.19 -15.94 6.13
CA MET A 81 5.00 -14.96 7.21
C MET A 81 3.66 -14.25 7.12
N VAL A 82 3.30 -13.75 5.94
CA VAL A 82 2.02 -13.04 5.74
C VAL A 82 0.81 -13.94 5.98
N ASN A 83 0.97 -15.26 5.83
CA ASN A 83 -0.05 -16.26 6.15
C ASN A 83 0.00 -16.74 7.60
N ASP A 84 0.94 -16.26 8.43
CA ASP A 84 1.05 -16.65 9.83
C ASP A 84 -0.28 -16.33 10.58
N PRO A 85 -0.84 -17.28 11.35
CA PRO A 85 -2.07 -17.05 12.12
C PRO A 85 -1.99 -15.86 13.08
N ALA A 86 -0.81 -15.45 13.55
CA ALA A 86 -0.64 -14.29 14.42
C ALA A 86 -0.90 -12.94 13.72
N LEU A 87 -0.79 -12.88 12.38
CA LEU A 87 -1.09 -11.65 11.62
C LEU A 87 -2.58 -11.52 11.34
N GLN A 88 -3.34 -11.17 12.37
CA GLN A 88 -4.78 -10.93 12.23
C GLN A 88 -5.06 -9.60 11.51
N PRO A 89 -6.17 -9.46 10.76
CA PRO A 89 -6.54 -8.21 10.11
C PRO A 89 -7.07 -7.20 11.14
N THR A 90 -6.21 -6.73 12.04
CA THR A 90 -6.55 -5.76 13.08
C THR A 90 -5.69 -4.51 12.98
N GLN A 91 -6.20 -3.39 13.50
CA GLN A 91 -5.47 -2.12 13.48
C GLN A 91 -4.13 -2.21 14.21
N GLU A 92 -4.08 -2.95 15.31
CA GLU A 92 -2.88 -3.13 16.12
C GLU A 92 -1.77 -3.86 15.32
N VAL A 93 -2.13 -4.94 14.63
CA VAL A 93 -1.21 -5.67 13.73
C VAL A 93 -0.75 -4.75 12.61
N PHE A 94 -1.69 -4.03 11.99
CA PHE A 94 -1.38 -3.08 10.92
C PHE A 94 -0.36 -2.03 11.37
N MET A 95 -0.64 -1.34 12.47
CA MET A 95 0.20 -0.25 12.98
C MET A 95 1.58 -0.73 13.44
N LYS A 96 1.68 -1.93 14.02
CA LYS A 96 2.98 -2.51 14.39
C LYS A 96 3.86 -2.72 13.15
N VAL A 97 3.33 -3.35 12.11
CA VAL A 97 4.08 -3.57 10.87
C VAL A 97 4.38 -2.25 10.16
N ALA A 98 3.42 -1.33 10.06
CA ALA A 98 3.63 -0.03 9.44
C ALA A 98 4.76 0.76 10.13
N ARG A 99 4.76 0.82 11.47
CA ARG A 99 5.84 1.46 12.22
C ARG A 99 7.19 0.77 12.02
N GLU A 100 7.21 -0.55 11.97
CA GLU A 100 8.46 -1.30 11.74
C GLU A 100 9.02 -1.07 10.34
N ILE A 101 8.17 -0.94 9.31
CA ILE A 101 8.60 -0.60 7.94
C ILE A 101 9.39 0.72 7.89
N PHE A 102 9.04 1.69 8.73
CA PHE A 102 9.63 3.04 8.74
C PHE A 102 10.42 3.36 10.01
N SER A 103 10.80 2.35 10.80
CA SER A 103 11.37 2.53 12.16
C SER A 103 12.71 3.27 12.19
N ASP A 104 13.51 3.15 11.14
CA ASP A 104 14.81 3.84 11.01
C ASP A 104 14.72 5.27 10.43
N GLY A 105 13.50 5.77 10.19
CA GLY A 105 13.25 7.12 9.66
C GLY A 105 13.57 7.30 8.16
N LYS A 106 13.92 6.23 7.43
CA LYS A 106 14.20 6.31 5.98
C LYS A 106 12.94 6.07 5.15
N PHE A 107 12.77 6.87 4.10
CA PHE A 107 11.67 6.75 3.16
C PHE A 107 12.18 6.41 1.76
N ASN A 108 11.53 5.44 1.11
CA ASN A 108 11.73 5.09 -0.29
C ASN A 108 10.48 4.39 -0.82
N TRP A 109 10.34 4.31 -2.14
CA TRP A 109 9.18 3.69 -2.77
C TRP A 109 9.03 2.21 -2.45
N GLY A 110 10.14 1.48 -2.24
CA GLY A 110 10.09 0.08 -1.82
C GLY A 110 9.34 -0.13 -0.51
N ARG A 111 9.51 0.77 0.46
CA ARG A 111 8.77 0.74 1.74
C ARG A 111 7.31 1.11 1.60
N VAL A 112 7.00 2.10 0.77
CA VAL A 112 5.60 2.46 0.46
C VAL A 112 4.88 1.29 -0.21
N VAL A 113 5.54 0.62 -1.16
CA VAL A 113 5.00 -0.58 -1.82
C VAL A 113 4.88 -1.74 -0.84
N ALA A 114 5.84 -1.95 0.07
CA ALA A 114 5.74 -2.96 1.11
C ALA A 114 4.52 -2.74 2.03
N LEU A 115 4.22 -1.48 2.37
CA LEU A 115 3.02 -1.11 3.14
C LEU A 115 1.74 -1.43 2.35
N PHE A 116 1.67 -1.05 1.07
CA PHE A 116 0.54 -1.37 0.18
C PHE A 116 0.32 -2.88 0.05
N TYR A 117 1.41 -3.63 -0.16
CA TYR A 117 1.38 -5.08 -0.24
C TYR A 117 0.84 -5.68 1.05
N PHE A 118 1.35 -5.25 2.20
CA PHE A 118 0.89 -5.75 3.50
C PHE A 118 -0.59 -5.44 3.76
N ALA A 119 -1.05 -4.23 3.44
CA ALA A 119 -2.47 -3.86 3.53
C ALA A 119 -3.35 -4.77 2.66
N CYS A 120 -2.93 -5.03 1.42
CA CYS A 120 -3.62 -5.97 0.53
C CYS A 120 -3.69 -7.39 1.13
N ARG A 121 -2.63 -7.86 1.78
CA ARG A 121 -2.64 -9.16 2.46
C ARG A 121 -3.60 -9.21 3.64
N LEU A 122 -3.71 -8.14 4.42
CA LEU A 122 -4.73 -8.07 5.48
C LEU A 122 -6.15 -8.09 4.89
N VAL A 123 -6.39 -7.43 3.76
CA VAL A 123 -7.69 -7.47 3.07
C VAL A 123 -8.02 -8.89 2.61
N ILE A 124 -7.10 -9.57 1.92
CA ILE A 124 -7.29 -10.96 1.48
C ILE A 124 -7.55 -11.87 2.69
N LYS A 125 -6.85 -11.63 3.81
CA LYS A 125 -7.08 -12.37 5.05
C LYS A 125 -8.46 -12.11 5.62
N ALA A 126 -8.91 -10.85 5.68
CA ALA A 126 -10.24 -10.48 6.17
C ALA A 126 -11.37 -11.16 5.39
N ILE A 127 -11.25 -11.21 4.06
CA ILE A 127 -12.13 -11.96 3.15
C ILE A 127 -12.14 -13.44 3.53
N THR A 128 -10.94 -14.05 3.61
CA THR A 128 -10.79 -15.48 3.93
C THR A 128 -11.33 -15.83 5.32
N THR A 129 -11.24 -14.92 6.29
CA THR A 129 -11.77 -15.06 7.65
C THR A 129 -13.22 -14.58 7.80
N ARG A 130 -13.93 -14.30 6.69
CA ARG A 130 -15.37 -13.94 6.67
C ARG A 130 -15.71 -12.65 7.43
N ILE A 131 -14.83 -11.66 7.40
CA ILE A 131 -15.04 -10.32 7.98
C ILE A 131 -14.78 -9.20 6.94
N PRO A 132 -15.46 -9.20 5.79
CA PRO A 132 -15.20 -8.26 4.71
C PRO A 132 -15.46 -6.80 5.11
N ASP A 133 -16.32 -6.53 6.11
CA ASP A 133 -16.65 -5.17 6.56
C ASP A 133 -15.45 -4.31 6.96
N ILE A 134 -14.32 -4.94 7.32
CA ILE A 134 -13.10 -4.24 7.69
C ILE A 134 -12.23 -3.80 6.51
N ILE A 135 -12.59 -4.16 5.26
CA ILE A 135 -11.81 -3.81 4.06
C ILE A 135 -11.62 -2.29 3.97
N ARG A 136 -12.72 -1.52 4.03
CA ARG A 136 -12.67 -0.06 4.01
C ARG A 136 -11.82 0.49 5.15
N THR A 137 -11.87 -0.15 6.32
CA THR A 137 -11.10 0.25 7.50
C THR A 137 -9.59 0.01 7.30
N ILE A 138 -9.17 -1.10 6.68
CA ILE A 138 -7.76 -1.36 6.36
C ILE A 138 -7.21 -0.32 5.37
N ILE A 139 -7.99 0.00 4.34
CA ILE A 139 -7.64 1.06 3.37
C ILE A 139 -7.48 2.39 4.10
N SER A 140 -8.43 2.73 4.99
CA SER A 140 -8.37 3.94 5.81
C SER A 140 -7.12 3.97 6.69
N TRP A 141 -6.77 2.90 7.40
CA TRP A 141 -5.55 2.87 8.22
C TRP A 141 -4.30 3.13 7.39
N THR A 142 -4.25 2.57 6.19
CA THR A 142 -3.12 2.73 5.28
C THR A 142 -2.98 4.18 4.83
N MET A 143 -4.09 4.79 4.41
CA MET A 143 -4.06 6.18 3.94
C MET A 143 -3.85 7.18 5.08
N SER A 144 -4.42 6.95 6.26
CA SER A 144 -4.15 7.75 7.46
C SER A 144 -2.66 7.69 7.84
N TYR A 145 -2.05 6.50 7.85
CA TYR A 145 -0.62 6.37 8.14
C TYR A 145 0.24 7.13 7.12
N ILE A 146 -0.11 7.05 5.83
CA ILE A 146 0.57 7.82 4.78
C ILE A 146 0.41 9.31 5.00
N GLN A 147 -0.81 9.78 5.28
CA GLN A 147 -1.10 11.18 5.53
C GLN A 147 -0.33 11.73 6.74
N GLU A 148 -0.21 10.94 7.80
CA GLU A 148 0.45 11.38 9.04
C GLU A 148 1.99 11.32 8.95
N HIS A 149 2.54 10.33 8.25
CA HIS A 149 3.97 10.03 8.34
C HIS A 149 4.76 10.10 7.04
N VAL A 150 4.13 9.92 5.88
CA VAL A 150 4.83 9.67 4.60
C VAL A 150 4.52 10.75 3.54
N ILE A 151 3.44 11.51 3.70
CA ILE A 151 2.91 12.42 2.69
C ILE A 151 3.91 13.51 2.27
N ASN A 152 4.66 14.05 3.23
CA ASN A 152 5.64 15.09 2.95
C ASN A 152 6.74 14.57 2.03
N TRP A 153 7.23 13.36 2.29
CA TRP A 153 8.20 12.70 1.44
C TRP A 153 7.64 12.43 0.04
N ILE A 154 6.41 11.91 -0.08
CA ILE A 154 5.78 11.69 -1.41
C ILE A 154 5.67 13.00 -2.19
N ARG A 155 5.29 14.09 -1.52
CA ARG A 155 5.22 15.42 -2.13
C ARG A 155 6.59 15.91 -2.60
N GLU A 156 7.64 15.70 -1.82
CA GLU A 156 9.03 16.01 -2.20
C GLU A 156 9.51 15.19 -3.40
N GLN A 157 8.97 13.98 -3.60
CA GLN A 157 9.22 13.18 -4.81
C GLN A 157 8.41 13.67 -6.04
N GLY A 158 7.59 14.71 -5.91
CA GLY A 158 6.71 15.19 -6.98
C GLY A 158 5.45 14.32 -7.16
N GLY A 159 5.04 13.58 -6.13
CA GLY A 159 3.86 12.71 -6.16
C GLY A 159 4.17 11.25 -6.52
N TRP A 160 3.14 10.50 -6.90
CA TRP A 160 3.19 9.04 -7.06
C TRP A 160 3.92 8.55 -8.32
N GLU A 161 4.17 9.43 -9.30
CA GLU A 161 4.88 9.07 -10.54
C GLU A 161 6.32 8.60 -10.28
N GLY A 162 6.92 8.99 -9.16
CA GLY A 162 8.26 8.57 -8.75
C GLY A 162 8.43 7.05 -8.60
N ILE A 163 7.33 6.31 -8.36
CA ILE A 163 7.33 4.84 -8.31
C ILE A 163 7.91 4.25 -9.60
N ARG A 164 7.49 4.77 -10.77
CA ARG A 164 7.93 4.21 -12.06
C ARG A 164 9.43 4.39 -12.27
N SER A 165 9.97 5.53 -11.90
CA SER A 165 11.40 5.82 -12.00
C SER A 165 12.22 4.95 -11.05
N TYR A 166 11.70 4.68 -9.85
CA TYR A 166 12.36 3.84 -8.85
C TYR A 166 12.46 2.36 -9.27
N PHE A 167 11.46 1.85 -9.98
CA PHE A 167 11.37 0.45 -10.39
C PHE A 167 11.89 0.16 -11.81
N GLY A 168 12.69 1.07 -12.39
CA GLY A 168 13.39 0.84 -13.66
C GLY A 168 14.50 -0.22 -13.59
N THR A 169 14.80 -0.76 -12.40
CA THR A 169 15.74 -1.87 -12.17
C THR A 169 15.11 -2.90 -11.22
N PRO A 170 15.49 -4.19 -11.31
CA PRO A 170 14.86 -5.25 -10.52
C PRO A 170 15.22 -5.16 -9.03
N THR A 171 14.48 -4.35 -8.27
CA THR A 171 14.61 -4.19 -6.81
C THR A 171 13.55 -4.94 -6.01
N TRP A 172 12.64 -5.66 -6.67
CA TRP A 172 11.54 -6.41 -6.05
C TRP A 172 12.02 -7.50 -5.08
N GLN A 173 13.13 -8.18 -5.39
CA GLN A 173 13.74 -9.15 -4.47
C GLN A 173 14.12 -8.48 -3.14
N THR A 174 14.71 -7.29 -3.19
CA THR A 174 15.09 -6.52 -2.00
C THR A 174 13.88 -6.11 -1.18
N ILE A 175 12.76 -5.76 -1.83
CA ILE A 175 11.50 -5.45 -1.12
C ILE A 175 10.97 -6.69 -0.42
N GLY A 176 10.95 -7.84 -1.10
CA GLY A 176 10.48 -9.10 -0.51
C GLY A 176 11.31 -9.51 0.70
N VAL A 177 12.64 -9.46 0.59
CA VAL A 177 13.56 -9.74 1.70
C VAL A 177 13.38 -8.74 2.84
N PHE A 178 13.28 -7.45 2.53
CA PHE A 178 13.06 -6.41 3.52
C PHE A 178 11.74 -6.63 4.29
N LEU A 179 10.63 -6.84 3.58
CA LEU A 179 9.33 -7.04 4.21
C LEU A 179 9.30 -8.35 5.01
N ALA A 180 9.93 -9.42 4.54
CA ALA A 180 10.09 -10.65 5.32
C ALA A 180 10.89 -10.39 6.62
N GLY A 181 11.96 -9.60 6.57
CA GLY A 181 12.70 -9.17 7.76
C GLY A 181 11.80 -8.44 8.76
N VAL A 182 11.05 -7.44 8.29
CA VAL A 182 10.09 -6.68 9.11
C VAL A 182 9.06 -7.58 9.77
N LEU A 183 8.44 -8.48 9.00
CA LEU A 183 7.42 -9.38 9.52
C LEU A 183 8.00 -10.37 10.52
N THR A 184 9.22 -10.86 10.31
CA THR A 184 9.93 -11.70 11.27
C THR A 184 10.07 -10.99 12.61
N THR A 185 10.54 -9.74 12.61
CA THR A 185 10.69 -8.94 13.84
C THR A 185 9.36 -8.81 14.57
N VAL A 186 8.28 -8.43 13.87
CA VAL A 186 6.95 -8.26 14.48
C VAL A 186 6.40 -9.57 15.03
N LEU A 187 6.58 -10.68 14.31
CA LEU A 187 6.11 -12.00 14.72
C LEU A 187 6.88 -12.54 15.93
N VAL A 188 8.19 -12.33 16.00
CA VAL A 188 9.01 -12.73 17.14
C VAL A 188 8.63 -11.93 18.39
N ILE A 189 8.49 -10.61 18.28
CA ILE A 189 8.06 -9.75 19.40
C ILE A 189 6.68 -10.15 19.92
N ARG A 190 5.78 -10.66 19.06
CA ARG A 190 4.45 -11.13 19.47
C ARG A 190 4.45 -12.50 20.17
N LYS A 191 5.46 -13.33 19.91
CA LYS A 191 5.57 -14.68 20.50
C LYS A 191 6.29 -14.67 21.85
N MET A 192 7.04 -13.60 22.16
CA MET A 192 7.64 -13.34 23.47
C MET A 192 6.65 -12.65 24.40
#